data_AF-A0A371FCD5-F1
#
_entry.id   AF-A0A371FCD5-F1
#
_cell.length_a   1.000
_cell.length_b   1.000
_cell.length_c   1.000
_cell.angle_alpha   90.00
_cell.angle_beta   90.00
_cell.angle_gamma   90.00
#
_symmetry.space_group_name_H-M   'P 1'
#
loop_
_entity.id
_entity.type
_entity.pdbx_description
1 polymer ?
#
loop_
_entity_poly.entity_id
_entity_poly.type
_entity_poly.pdbx_seq_one_letter_code
_entity_poly.pdbx_strand_id
1 'polypeptide(L)'
;MALKEHFEEISFHYVPRDENQMVDALATLSAMLQANCGKEMTIHMAHCQQVGEAEINGKPWYHDIREYLKKGVYPSEANENDKRTLRRLAAGFLLSEVILYKKSER
;
A
#
# COMPACT_ATOMS: atom_id res chain seq x y z
N MET A 1 -34.40 -11.41 10.61
CA MET A 1 -34.49 -10.28 11.53
C MET A 1 -34.13 -9.03 10.74
N ALA A 2 -35.10 -8.15 10.54
CA ALA A 2 -34.89 -6.90 9.83
C ALA A 2 -34.26 -5.88 10.77
N LEU A 3 -33.33 -5.05 10.29
CA LEU A 3 -32.61 -4.06 11.12
C LEU A 3 -33.57 -3.16 11.93
N LYS A 4 -34.74 -2.86 11.36
CA LYS A 4 -35.80 -2.07 11.99
C LYS A 4 -36.32 -2.66 13.30
N GLU A 5 -36.35 -3.99 13.44
CA GLU A 5 -36.91 -4.68 14.61
C GLU A 5 -36.08 -4.45 15.89
N HIS A 6 -34.88 -3.86 15.76
CA HIS A 6 -33.98 -3.56 16.87
C HIS A 6 -34.15 -2.15 17.46
N PHE A 7 -35.05 -1.34 16.92
CA PHE A 7 -35.27 0.04 17.37
C PHE A 7 -36.72 0.23 17.80
N GLU A 8 -36.92 0.91 18.94
CA GLU A 8 -38.27 1.27 19.43
C GLU A 8 -38.94 2.32 18.52
N GLU A 9 -38.14 3.24 17.98
CA GLU A 9 -38.57 4.27 17.02
C GLU A 9 -37.42 4.63 16.07
N ILE A 10 -37.74 4.91 14.79
CA ILE A 10 -36.77 5.37 13.78
C ILE A 10 -37.40 6.51 12.99
N SER A 11 -36.69 7.62 12.84
CA SER A 11 -37.05 8.74 11.97
C SER A 11 -36.00 8.94 10.87
N PHE A 12 -36.41 9.52 9.74
CA PHE A 12 -35.54 9.82 8.61
C PHE A 12 -35.65 11.30 8.25
N HIS A 13 -34.52 11.95 8.07
CA HIS A 13 -34.42 13.36 7.70
C HIS A 13 -33.48 13.51 6.52
N TYR A 14 -33.84 14.38 5.58
CA TYR A 14 -32.97 14.71 4.46
C TYR A 14 -31.92 15.73 4.91
N VAL A 15 -30.66 15.44 4.64
CA VAL A 15 -29.52 16.34 4.89
C VAL A 15 -28.90 16.71 3.54
N PRO A 16 -28.78 18.00 3.21
CA PRO A 16 -28.09 18.47 2.01
C PRO A 16 -26.66 17.93 1.91
N ARG A 17 -26.17 17.77 0.68
CA ARG A 17 -24.88 17.15 0.40
C ARG A 17 -23.70 17.87 1.04
N ASP A 18 -23.74 19.19 1.04
CA ASP A 18 -22.75 20.09 1.65
C ASP A 18 -22.68 19.97 3.17
N GLU A 19 -23.72 19.45 3.82
CA GLU A 19 -23.75 19.16 5.24
C GLU A 19 -23.43 17.68 5.55
N ASN A 20 -23.50 16.79 4.57
CA ASN A 20 -23.24 15.35 4.71
C ASN A 20 -21.86 14.90 4.18
N GLN A 21 -20.88 15.81 4.21
CA GLN A 21 -19.56 15.62 3.59
C GLN A 21 -18.82 14.36 4.04
N MET A 22 -19.01 13.93 5.30
CA MET A 22 -18.38 12.72 5.82
C MET A 22 -18.89 11.46 5.12
N VAL A 23 -20.22 11.33 4.95
CA VAL A 23 -20.82 10.17 4.26
C VAL A 23 -20.43 10.17 2.79
N ASP A 24 -20.39 11.35 2.17
CA ASP A 24 -19.93 11.53 0.79
C ASP A 24 -18.45 11.14 0.59
N ALA A 25 -17.58 11.53 1.51
CA ALA A 25 -16.17 11.13 1.49
C ALA A 25 -16.03 9.61 1.63
N LEU A 26 -16.79 9.00 2.55
CA LEU A 26 -16.80 7.54 2.73
C LEU A 26 -17.32 6.81 1.49
N ALA A 27 -18.41 7.28 0.88
CA ALA A 27 -18.95 6.72 -0.35
C ALA A 27 -17.94 6.81 -1.50
N THR A 28 -17.23 7.94 -1.61
CA THR A 28 -16.19 8.16 -2.61
C THR A 28 -15.01 7.20 -2.40
N LEU A 29 -14.49 7.08 -1.17
CA LEU A 29 -13.42 6.14 -0.82
C LEU A 29 -13.83 4.70 -1.09
N SER A 30 -15.06 4.33 -0.73
CA SER A 30 -15.60 3.00 -1.01
C SER A 30 -15.68 2.71 -2.51
N ALA A 31 -16.13 3.67 -3.32
CA ALA A 31 -16.18 3.56 -4.77
C ALA A 31 -14.77 3.44 -5.38
N MET A 32 -13.79 4.19 -4.88
CA MET A 32 -12.38 4.07 -5.29
C MET A 32 -11.80 2.69 -4.96
N LEU A 33 -12.16 2.12 -3.81
CA LEU A 33 -11.75 0.77 -3.42
C LEU A 33 -12.41 -0.30 -4.29
N GLN A 34 -13.70 -0.16 -4.60
CA GLN A 34 -14.43 -1.05 -5.52
C GLN A 34 -13.92 -0.93 -6.97
N ALA A 35 -13.55 0.26 -7.43
CA ALA A 35 -12.93 0.44 -8.75
C ALA A 35 -11.56 -0.27 -8.86
N ASN A 36 -10.91 -0.53 -7.72
CA ASN A 36 -9.69 -1.32 -7.63
C ASN A 36 -9.97 -2.80 -7.27
N CYS A 37 -11.23 -3.25 -7.24
CA CYS A 37 -11.61 -4.62 -6.92
C CYS A 37 -11.03 -5.58 -7.99
N GLY A 38 -9.97 -6.30 -7.61
CA GLY A 38 -9.14 -7.12 -8.50
C GLY A 38 -7.64 -6.80 -8.40
N LYS A 39 -7.28 -5.64 -7.85
CA LYS A 39 -5.93 -5.28 -7.41
C LYS A 39 -5.96 -5.20 -5.88
N GLU A 40 -6.03 -6.37 -5.24
CA GLU A 40 -5.97 -6.48 -3.78
C GLU A 40 -4.58 -5.99 -3.32
N MET A 41 -4.45 -4.71 -2.98
CA MET A 41 -3.22 -4.18 -2.41
C MET A 41 -3.26 -4.41 -0.91
N THR A 42 -3.05 -5.66 -0.50
CA THR A 42 -2.86 -6.01 0.91
C THR A 42 -1.50 -5.48 1.33
N ILE A 43 -1.49 -4.26 1.87
CA ILE A 43 -0.34 -3.73 2.58
C ILE A 43 -0.27 -4.50 3.90
N HIS A 44 0.36 -5.67 3.87
CA HIS A 44 0.85 -6.26 5.10
C HIS A 44 1.86 -5.28 5.66
N MET A 45 1.56 -4.70 6.82
CA MET A 45 2.62 -4.22 7.71
C MET A 45 3.51 -5.44 7.93
N ALA A 46 4.62 -5.51 7.20
CA ALA A 46 5.69 -6.42 7.51
C ALA A 46 6.14 -6.00 8.90
N HIS A 47 5.57 -6.67 9.90
CA HIS A 47 6.09 -6.64 11.25
C HIS A 47 7.59 -6.88 11.09
N CYS A 48 8.40 -5.95 11.62
CA CYS A 48 9.85 -5.93 11.52
C CYS A 48 10.43 -7.23 12.08
N GLN A 49 10.35 -8.32 11.32
CA GLN A 49 11.41 -9.29 11.35
C GLN A 49 12.58 -8.55 10.74
N GLN A 50 13.52 -8.23 11.62
CA GLN A 50 14.93 -8.07 11.31
C GLN A 50 15.30 -9.26 10.42
N VAL A 51 14.99 -9.17 9.12
CA VAL A 51 15.39 -10.16 8.13
C VAL A 51 16.89 -10.08 8.17
N GLY A 52 17.49 -11.14 8.73
CA GLY A 52 18.89 -11.22 9.10
C GLY A 52 19.78 -10.56 8.05
N GLU A 53 20.73 -9.80 8.57
CA GLU A 53 21.78 -9.05 7.91
C GLU A 53 22.58 -9.96 6.96
N ALA A 54 22.00 -10.31 5.80
CA ALA A 54 22.74 -10.79 4.66
C ALA A 54 23.40 -9.54 4.05
N GLU A 55 24.52 -9.14 4.65
CA GLU A 55 25.40 -8.12 4.14
C GLU A 55 26.18 -8.68 2.96
N ILE A 56 25.85 -8.22 1.76
CA ILE A 56 26.72 -8.35 0.60
C ILE A 56 27.45 -7.02 0.51
N ASN A 57 28.77 -7.02 0.72
CA ASN A 57 29.63 -5.82 0.74
C ASN A 57 29.30 -4.79 1.85
N GLY A 58 28.87 -5.24 3.04
CA GLY A 58 28.59 -4.36 4.19
C GLY A 58 27.35 -3.47 4.03
N LYS A 59 26.50 -3.76 3.04
CA LYS A 59 25.18 -3.14 2.89
C LYS A 59 24.11 -4.23 2.93
N PRO A 60 22.97 -3.98 3.60
CA PRO A 60 21.85 -4.91 3.54
C PRO A 60 21.38 -5.10 2.09
N TRP A 61 21.01 -6.33 1.72
CA TRP A 61 20.54 -6.70 0.38
C TRP A 61 19.41 -5.81 -0.19
N TYR A 62 18.62 -5.15 0.67
CA TYR A 62 17.54 -4.24 0.29
C TYR A 62 17.98 -2.79 0.04
N HIS A 63 19.26 -2.46 0.25
CA HIS A 63 19.80 -1.10 0.11
C HIS A 63 19.53 -0.53 -1.28
N ASP A 64 19.84 -1.28 -2.33
CA ASP A 64 19.72 -0.81 -3.71
C ASP A 64 18.26 -0.69 -4.16
N ILE A 65 17.38 -1.55 -3.65
CA ILE A 65 15.92 -1.43 -3.86
C ILE A 65 15.40 -0.14 -3.21
N ARG A 66 15.83 0.14 -1.98
CA ARG A 66 15.42 1.34 -1.24
C ARG A 66 15.90 2.62 -1.91
N GLU A 67 17.17 2.69 -2.30
CA GLU A 67 17.73 3.86 -3.00
C GLU A 67 17.08 4.05 -4.37
N TYR A 68 16.82 2.97 -5.10
CA TYR A 68 16.12 3.01 -6.37
C TYR A 68 14.68 3.53 -6.22
N LEU A 69 13.92 3.05 -5.23
CA LEU A 69 12.56 3.54 -4.98
C LEU A 69 12.53 5.00 -4.48
N LYS A 70 13.55 5.43 -3.75
CA LYS A 70 13.65 6.79 -3.20
C LYS A 70 14.09 7.83 -4.24
N LYS A 71 15.09 7.50 -5.06
CA LYS A 71 15.74 8.46 -5.98
C LYS A 71 15.47 8.18 -7.46
N GLY A 72 15.00 6.99 -7.80
CA GLY A 72 14.83 6.54 -9.20
C GLY A 72 16.15 6.26 -9.93
N VAL A 73 17.26 6.12 -9.20
CA VAL A 73 18.61 5.99 -9.76
C VAL A 73 19.14 4.58 -9.56
N TYR A 74 19.88 4.07 -10.56
CA TYR A 74 20.55 2.77 -10.49
C TYR A 74 21.96 2.91 -9.90
N PRO A 75 22.51 1.86 -9.27
CA PRO A 75 23.92 1.83 -8.89
C PRO A 75 24.83 2.13 -10.09
N SER A 76 25.89 2.91 -9.88
CA SER A 76 26.79 3.35 -10.96
C SER A 76 27.46 2.18 -11.70
N GLU A 77 27.65 1.06 -11.02
CA GLU A 77 28.27 -0.16 -11.57
C GLU A 77 27.26 -1.13 -12.17
N ALA A 78 25.96 -0.83 -12.11
CA ALA A 78 24.91 -1.74 -12.58
C ALA A 78 24.88 -1.82 -14.11
N ASN A 79 25.02 -3.04 -14.64
CA ASN A 79 24.80 -3.30 -16.06
C ASN A 79 23.29 -3.32 -16.39
N GLU A 80 22.92 -3.37 -17.67
CA GLU A 80 21.51 -3.35 -18.07
C GLU A 80 20.67 -4.54 -17.54
N ASN A 81 21.30 -5.69 -17.32
CA ASN A 81 20.64 -6.86 -16.72
C ASN A 81 20.39 -6.64 -15.22
N ASP A 82 21.32 -6.01 -14.51
CA ASP A 82 21.18 -5.66 -13.10
C ASP A 82 20.08 -4.62 -12.92
N LYS A 83 20.03 -3.59 -13.79
CA LYS A 83 18.95 -2.60 -13.80
C LYS A 83 17.58 -3.26 -14.04
N ARG A 84 17.50 -4.20 -14.98
CA ARG A 84 16.27 -4.96 -15.26
C ARG A 84 15.85 -5.79 -14.03
N THR A 85 16.82 -6.43 -13.39
CA THR A 85 16.58 -7.25 -12.19
C THR A 85 16.10 -6.39 -11.03
N LEU A 86 16.71 -5.23 -10.83
CA LEU A 86 16.33 -4.26 -9.79
C LEU A 86 14.91 -3.75 -9.98
N ARG A 87 14.50 -3.42 -11.22
CA ARG A 87 13.11 -3.02 -11.53
C ARG A 87 12.11 -4.12 -11.15
N ARG A 88 12.42 -5.37 -11.50
CA ARG A 88 11.56 -6.53 -11.20
C ARG A 88 11.45 -6.75 -9.69
N LEU A 89 12.56 -6.68 -8.97
CA LEU A 89 12.57 -6.79 -7.51
C LEU A 89 11.76 -5.67 -6.87
N ALA A 90 12.03 -4.41 -7.24
CA ALA A 90 11.37 -3.24 -6.69
C ALA A 90 9.85 -3.24 -6.92
N ALA A 91 9.34 -3.88 -7.98
CA ALA A 91 7.91 -4.01 -8.24
C ALA A 91 7.15 -4.78 -7.13
N GLY A 92 7.86 -5.66 -6.41
CA GLY A 92 7.36 -6.40 -5.25
C GLY A 92 7.50 -5.64 -3.92
N PHE A 93 7.96 -4.39 -3.93
CA PHE A 93 8.11 -3.59 -2.71
C PHE A 93 7.43 -2.22 -2.85
N LEU A 94 7.13 -1.60 -1.71
CA LEU A 94 6.62 -0.24 -1.58
C LEU A 94 7.45 0.48 -0.52
N LEU A 95 7.85 1.73 -0.78
CA LEU A 95 8.59 2.55 0.19
C LEU A 95 7.66 3.61 0.79
N SER A 96 7.49 3.63 2.11
CA SER A 96 6.83 4.72 2.84
C SER A 96 7.83 5.38 3.77
N GLU A 97 8.19 6.64 3.47
CA GLU A 97 9.19 7.46 4.17
C GLU A 97 10.57 6.80 4.32
N VAL A 98 10.69 5.88 5.28
CA VAL A 98 11.90 5.12 5.63
C VAL A 98 11.68 3.61 5.70
N ILE A 99 10.43 3.16 5.67
CA ILE A 99 10.03 1.76 5.82
C ILE A 99 9.76 1.14 4.45
N LEU A 100 10.40 0.00 4.18
CA LEU A 100 10.20 -0.79 2.98
C LEU A 100 9.19 -1.93 3.26
N TYR A 101 8.08 -1.93 2.55
CA TYR A 101 7.02 -2.94 2.62
C TYR A 101 7.18 -3.93 1.49
N LYS A 102 7.08 -5.23 1.78
CA LYS A 102 6.98 -6.26 0.75
C LYS A 102 5.50 -6.41 0.36
N LYS A 103 5.20 -6.26 -0.92
CA LYS A 103 3.89 -6.58 -1.49
C LYS A 103 3.76 -8.10 -1.49
N SER A 104 2.72 -8.63 -0.85
CA SER A 104 2.39 -10.04 -0.98
C SER A 104 1.64 -10.22 -2.29
N GLU A 105 2.15 -11.09 -3.17
CA GLU A 105 1.34 -11.68 -4.23
C GLU A 105 0.63 -12.89 -3.62
N ARG A 106 -0.67 -13.01 -3.83
CA ARG A 106 -1.46 -14.17 -3.44
C ARG A 106 -1.77 -14.99 -4.68
#